data_AF-A0A9E5EH13-F1
#
_entry.id   AF-A0A9E5EH13-F1
#
_cell.length_a   1.000
_cell.length_b   1.000
_cell.length_c   1.000
_cell.angle_alpha   90.00
_cell.angle_beta   90.00
_cell.angle_gamma   90.00
#
_symmetry.space_group_name_H-M   'P 1'
#
loop_
_entity.id
_entity.type
_entity.pdbx_description
1 polymer ?
#
loop_
_entity_poly.entity_id
_entity_poly.type
_entity_poly.pdbx_seq_one_letter_code
_entity_poly.pdbx_strand_id
1 'polypeptide(L)'
;EGPRCVVDQLAREPQHLAQSLAACLRTVHHPKLPFAFDAMLILGPEHARVFAQANWGRERVLQEINDRLQLPGAEIVRGAGGMAEGVQEAFKDATLPKFRSGGLLLVHAGGDAGLFSAIIGGWANGSLGSDPVTKLVTA
;
A
#
# COMPACT_ATOMS: atom_id res chain seq x y z
N GLU A 1 4.93 2.12 -12.70
CA GLU A 1 5.29 3.21 -11.76
C GLU A 1 6.75 3.04 -11.35
N GLY A 2 7.50 4.12 -11.13
CA GLY A 2 8.84 4.02 -10.53
C GLY A 2 8.77 3.88 -9.01
N PRO A 3 9.83 3.38 -8.33
CA PRO A 3 9.89 3.40 -6.88
C PRO A 3 9.77 4.83 -6.34
N ARG A 4 9.10 5.00 -5.20
CA ARG A 4 8.95 6.30 -4.55
C ARG A 4 9.12 6.24 -3.05
N CYS A 5 9.68 7.31 -2.50
CA CYS A 5 9.84 7.49 -1.07
C CYS A 5 8.50 7.84 -0.39
N VAL A 6 8.33 7.35 0.82
CA VAL A 6 7.29 7.77 1.77
C VAL A 6 7.99 8.36 2.99
N VAL A 7 7.64 9.59 3.33
CA VAL A 7 8.23 10.35 4.43
C VAL A 7 7.16 10.60 5.48
N ASP A 8 7.41 10.22 6.73
CA ASP A 8 6.60 10.65 7.88
C ASP A 8 7.50 10.92 9.08
N GLN A 9 7.91 12.18 9.25
CA GLN A 9 8.85 12.56 10.30
C GLN A 9 8.19 12.64 11.69
N LEU A 10 6.86 12.59 11.79
CA LEU A 10 6.12 12.98 12.98
C LEU A 10 5.39 11.82 13.64
N ALA A 11 4.92 10.82 12.90
CA ALA A 11 4.20 9.70 13.48
C ALA A 11 5.06 8.96 14.52
N ARG A 12 4.49 8.79 15.71
CA ARG A 12 5.05 7.97 16.81
C ARG A 12 4.09 6.88 17.28
N GLU A 13 2.81 6.99 16.92
CA GLU A 13 1.80 5.96 17.11
C GLU A 13 1.64 5.14 15.82
N PRO A 14 1.51 3.81 15.90
CA PRO A 14 1.44 2.95 14.73
C PRO A 14 0.22 3.25 13.85
N GLN A 15 -0.90 3.68 14.44
CA GLN A 15 -2.12 4.03 13.69
C GLN A 15 -1.91 5.25 12.80
N HIS A 16 -1.16 6.25 13.28
CA HIS A 16 -0.84 7.45 12.49
C HIS A 16 0.06 7.07 11.31
N LEU A 17 1.12 6.29 11.56
CA LEU A 17 2.02 5.86 10.49
C LEU A 17 1.31 4.95 9.48
N ALA A 18 0.47 4.03 9.93
CA ALA A 18 -0.35 3.19 9.04
C ALA A 18 -1.29 4.03 8.16
N GLN A 19 -1.86 5.10 8.70
CA GLN A 19 -2.70 6.04 7.94
C GLN A 19 -1.89 6.75 6.84
N SER A 20 -0.71 7.27 7.17
CA SER A 20 0.19 7.92 6.20
C SER A 20 0.60 6.94 5.09
N LEU A 21 1.00 5.73 5.46
CA LEU A 21 1.38 4.68 4.52
C LEU A 21 0.21 4.29 3.61
N ALA A 22 -0.99 4.11 4.15
CA ALA A 22 -2.20 3.82 3.38
C ALA A 22 -2.53 4.95 2.39
N ALA A 23 -2.47 6.21 2.82
CA ALA A 23 -2.69 7.36 1.95
C ALA A 23 -1.70 7.38 0.78
N CYS A 24 -0.41 7.12 1.04
CA CYS A 24 0.58 7.00 -0.01
C CYS A 24 0.30 5.80 -0.93
N LEU A 25 -0.01 4.62 -0.39
CA LEU A 25 -0.30 3.40 -1.16
C LEU A 25 -1.54 3.52 -2.05
N ARG A 26 -2.55 4.30 -1.65
CA ARG A 26 -3.75 4.54 -2.48
C ARG A 26 -3.39 5.02 -3.88
N THR A 27 -2.34 5.82 -4.01
CA THR A 27 -1.94 6.42 -5.28
C THR A 27 -1.12 5.49 -6.18
N VAL A 28 -0.83 4.25 -5.78
CA VAL A 28 -0.12 3.28 -6.64
C VAL A 28 -0.86 3.14 -7.97
N HIS A 29 -0.16 3.49 -9.05
CA HIS A 29 -0.62 3.78 -10.42
C HIS A 29 -1.74 4.80 -10.56
N HIS A 30 -2.84 4.67 -9.82
CA HIS A 30 -3.95 5.62 -9.83
C HIS A 30 -4.82 5.49 -8.56
N PRO A 31 -5.27 6.59 -7.93
CA PRO A 31 -6.06 6.56 -6.68
C PRO A 31 -7.46 5.93 -6.83
N LYS A 32 -7.93 5.74 -8.06
CA LYS A 32 -9.24 5.17 -8.38
C LYS A 32 -9.22 3.80 -9.06
N LEU A 33 -8.04 3.20 -9.21
CA LEU A 33 -7.92 1.86 -9.79
C LEU A 33 -7.61 0.84 -8.68
N PRO A 34 -8.64 0.25 -8.05
CA PRO A 34 -8.46 -0.90 -7.16
C PRO A 34 -8.19 -2.18 -7.94
N PHE A 35 -7.66 -3.19 -7.25
CA PHE A 35 -7.43 -4.59 -7.70
C PHE A 35 -6.42 -4.81 -8.83
N ALA A 36 -6.22 -3.83 -9.72
CA ALA A 36 -5.46 -4.01 -10.94
C ALA A 36 -3.95 -4.20 -10.70
N PHE A 37 -3.42 -3.61 -9.63
CA PHE A 37 -1.99 -3.53 -9.41
C PHE A 37 -1.64 -3.85 -7.97
N ASP A 38 -0.73 -4.80 -7.81
CA ASP A 38 -0.10 -5.12 -6.53
C ASP A 38 0.96 -4.04 -6.17
N ALA A 39 1.47 -4.07 -4.95
CA ALA A 39 2.56 -3.20 -4.51
C ALA A 39 3.46 -3.89 -3.49
N MET A 40 4.70 -3.40 -3.38
CA MET A 40 5.60 -3.74 -2.29
C MET A 40 5.88 -2.49 -1.46
N LEU A 41 5.55 -2.56 -0.17
CA LEU A 41 5.97 -1.60 0.83
C LEU A 41 7.28 -2.06 1.45
N ILE A 42 8.34 -1.30 1.23
CA ILE A 42 9.62 -1.45 1.91
C ILE A 42 9.59 -0.52 3.12
N LEU A 43 9.46 -1.11 4.29
CA LEU A 43 9.45 -0.43 5.58
C LEU A 43 10.89 -0.18 6.02
N GLY A 44 11.27 1.10 6.15
CA GLY A 44 12.57 1.47 6.69
C GLY A 44 12.66 1.22 8.21
N PRO A 45 13.87 1.08 8.79
CA PRO A 45 14.05 0.70 10.19
C PRO A 45 13.33 1.61 11.19
N GLU A 46 13.37 2.93 11.01
CA GLU A 46 12.73 3.86 11.95
C GLU A 46 11.20 3.81 11.92
N HIS A 47 10.60 3.63 10.73
CA HIS A 47 9.17 3.37 10.61
C HIS A 47 8.80 1.99 11.17
N ALA A 48 9.63 0.97 10.95
CA ALA A 48 9.43 -0.37 11.52
C ALA A 48 9.46 -0.34 13.05
N ARG A 49 10.34 0.50 13.64
CA ARG A 49 10.44 0.67 15.10
C ARG A 49 9.15 1.21 15.71
N VAL A 50 8.44 2.13 15.04
CA VAL A 50 7.13 2.63 15.52
C VAL A 50 6.13 1.48 15.70
N PHE A 51 6.07 0.56 14.73
CA PHE A 51 5.21 -0.62 14.83
C PHE A 51 5.70 -1.63 15.88
N ALA A 52 7.00 -1.90 15.91
CA ALA A 52 7.59 -2.85 16.86
C ALA A 52 7.40 -2.40 18.32
N GLN A 53 7.55 -1.11 18.62
CA GLN A 53 7.33 -0.56 19.97
C GLN A 53 5.89 -0.71 20.45
N ALA A 54 4.93 -0.79 19.53
CA ALA A 54 3.53 -1.07 19.83
C ALA A 54 3.18 -2.56 19.80
N ASN A 55 4.16 -3.46 19.68
CA ASN A 55 3.99 -4.90 19.51
C ASN A 55 3.18 -5.29 18.26
N TRP A 56 3.30 -4.53 17.16
CA TRP A 56 2.67 -4.90 15.89
C TRP A 56 3.60 -5.81 15.09
N GLY A 57 3.16 -7.06 14.89
CA GLY A 57 3.76 -7.98 13.93
C GLY A 57 3.38 -7.66 12.48
N ARG A 58 4.06 -8.32 11.54
CA ARG A 58 3.87 -8.15 10.09
C ARG A 58 2.41 -8.25 9.65
N GLU A 59 1.71 -9.26 10.14
CA GLU A 59 0.32 -9.56 9.78
C GLU A 59 -0.60 -8.43 10.23
N ARG A 60 -0.37 -7.90 11.44
CA ARG A 60 -1.13 -6.76 11.96
C ARG A 60 -0.87 -5.49 11.16
N VAL A 61 0.39 -5.19 10.83
CA VAL A 61 0.73 -4.02 9.98
C VAL A 61 0.02 -4.10 8.63
N LEU A 62 0.08 -5.26 7.97
CA LEU A 62 -0.61 -5.48 6.69
C LEU A 62 -2.13 -5.34 6.84
N GLN A 63 -2.73 -5.92 7.87
CA GLN A 63 -4.16 -5.83 8.13
C GLN A 63 -4.59 -4.36 8.32
N GLU A 64 -3.91 -3.63 9.20
CA GLU A 64 -4.25 -2.24 9.53
C GLU A 64 -4.10 -1.30 8.32
N ILE A 65 -3.11 -1.53 7.45
CA ILE A 65 -2.96 -0.79 6.19
C ILE A 65 -4.09 -1.13 5.22
N ASN A 66 -4.43 -2.42 5.05
CA ASN A 66 -5.49 -2.84 4.13
C ASN A 66 -6.88 -2.35 4.60
N ASP A 67 -7.14 -2.34 5.90
CA ASP A 67 -8.39 -1.82 6.48
C ASP A 67 -8.57 -0.32 6.23
N ARG A 68 -7.47 0.44 6.13
CA ARG A 68 -7.47 1.87 5.77
C ARG A 68 -7.52 2.11 4.26
N LEU A 69 -7.32 1.07 3.46
CA LEU A 69 -7.33 1.11 2.00
C LEU A 69 -8.64 0.58 1.41
N GLN A 70 -9.74 0.82 2.12
CA GLN A 70 -11.10 0.59 1.65
C GLN A 70 -11.62 1.84 0.95
N LEU A 71 -11.93 1.71 -0.34
CA LEU A 71 -12.25 2.84 -1.22
C LEU A 71 -13.77 2.89 -1.47
N PRO A 72 -14.45 3.97 -1.05
CA PRO A 72 -15.86 4.15 -1.38
C PRO A 72 -16.05 4.32 -2.89
N GLY A 73 -16.94 3.53 -3.48
CA GLY A 73 -17.21 3.50 -4.91
C GLY A 73 -17.53 4.89 -5.47
N ALA A 74 -18.37 5.66 -4.75
CA ALA A 74 -18.73 7.02 -5.11
C ALA A 74 -17.53 7.97 -5.31
N GLU A 75 -16.38 7.71 -4.65
CA GLU A 75 -15.16 8.49 -4.85
C GLU A 75 -14.35 8.02 -6.07
N ILE A 76 -14.46 6.74 -6.44
CA ILE A 76 -13.56 6.09 -7.41
C ILE A 76 -14.21 5.70 -8.72
N VAL A 77 -15.53 5.90 -8.90
CA VAL A 77 -16.17 5.77 -10.22
C VAL A 77 -15.60 6.80 -11.21
N ARG A 78 -15.64 6.45 -12.50
CA ARG A 78 -15.25 7.33 -13.61
C ARG A 78 -15.99 8.68 -13.52
N GLY A 79 -15.28 9.77 -13.79
CA GLY A 79 -15.81 11.13 -13.73
C GLY A 79 -15.86 11.76 -12.33
N ALA A 80 -15.87 10.97 -11.24
CA ALA A 80 -15.93 11.53 -9.88
C ALA A 80 -14.69 12.43 -9.59
N GLY A 81 -14.86 13.52 -8.85
CA GLY A 81 -13.75 14.43 -8.55
C GLY A 81 -13.02 14.99 -9.79
N GLY A 82 -13.68 15.06 -10.95
CA GLY A 82 -13.10 15.59 -12.20
C GLY A 82 -12.10 14.68 -12.90
N MET A 83 -11.93 13.43 -12.45
CA MET A 83 -11.05 12.45 -13.07
C MET A 83 -11.84 11.52 -14.00
N ALA A 84 -11.51 11.51 -15.30
CA ALA A 84 -12.14 10.61 -16.26
C ALA A 84 -11.97 9.12 -15.90
N GLU A 85 -10.81 8.76 -15.35
CA GLU A 85 -10.48 7.39 -14.95
C GLU A 85 -11.19 6.96 -13.66
N GLY A 86 -11.42 5.67 -13.52
CA GLY A 86 -12.05 5.05 -12.36
C GLY A 86 -12.74 3.72 -12.69
N VAL A 87 -13.39 3.16 -11.67
CA VAL A 87 -14.22 1.96 -11.83
C VAL A 87 -15.54 2.28 -12.54
N GLN A 88 -16.23 1.25 -13.02
CA GLN A 88 -17.55 1.38 -13.64
C GLN A 88 -18.59 1.92 -12.65
N GLU A 89 -19.56 2.69 -13.13
CA GLU A 89 -20.65 3.27 -12.31
C GLU A 89 -21.40 2.23 -11.47
N ALA A 90 -21.47 0.98 -11.95
CA ALA A 90 -22.08 -0.14 -11.23
C ALA A 90 -21.47 -0.41 -9.84
N PHE A 91 -20.24 0.06 -9.57
CA PHE A 91 -19.57 -0.09 -8.28
C PHE A 91 -19.76 1.10 -7.35
N LYS A 92 -20.56 2.11 -7.71
CA LYS A 92 -20.72 3.35 -6.94
C LYS A 92 -21.09 3.13 -5.47
N ASP A 93 -22.01 2.21 -5.19
CA ASP A 93 -22.51 1.94 -3.84
C ASP A 93 -21.69 0.85 -3.12
N ALA A 94 -20.64 0.33 -3.76
CA ALA A 94 -19.74 -0.64 -3.16
C ALA A 94 -18.57 0.04 -2.44
N THR A 95 -17.92 -0.70 -1.53
CA THR A 95 -16.60 -0.35 -1.02
C THR A 95 -15.61 -1.39 -1.53
N LEU A 96 -14.54 -0.94 -2.17
CA LEU A 96 -13.57 -1.81 -2.84
C LEU A 96 -12.19 -1.65 -2.18
N PRO A 97 -11.48 -2.73 -1.84
CA PRO A 97 -10.12 -2.62 -1.34
C PRO A 97 -9.17 -2.18 -2.46
N LYS A 98 -8.18 -1.35 -2.13
CA LYS A 98 -7.15 -0.92 -3.09
C LYS A 98 -6.40 -2.11 -3.69
N PHE A 99 -6.00 -3.04 -2.84
CA PHE A 99 -5.30 -4.27 -3.23
C PHE A 99 -6.22 -5.47 -3.06
N ARG A 100 -6.08 -6.46 -3.94
CA ARG A 100 -6.64 -7.80 -3.71
C ARG A 100 -5.98 -8.44 -2.48
N SER A 101 -6.58 -9.51 -1.95
CA SER A 101 -5.94 -10.30 -0.90
C SER A 101 -4.56 -10.79 -1.35
N GLY A 102 -3.53 -10.53 -0.54
CA GLY A 102 -2.14 -10.83 -0.87
C GLY A 102 -1.45 -9.86 -1.85
N GLY A 103 -2.15 -8.85 -2.36
CA GLY A 103 -1.62 -7.89 -3.35
C GLY A 103 -0.69 -6.81 -2.77
N LEU A 104 -0.58 -6.72 -1.44
CA LEU A 104 0.39 -5.85 -0.77
C LEU A 104 1.46 -6.71 -0.09
N LEU A 105 2.69 -6.61 -0.58
CA LEU A 105 3.86 -7.19 0.06
C LEU A 105 4.48 -6.22 1.05
N LEU A 106 4.89 -6.73 2.22
CA LEU A 106 5.67 -5.98 3.20
C LEU A 106 7.08 -6.56 3.30
N VAL A 107 8.07 -5.69 3.13
CA VAL A 107 9.50 -5.97 3.27
C VAL A 107 10.08 -5.02 4.31
N HIS A 108 11.00 -5.50 5.15
CA HIS A 108 11.80 -4.65 6.02
C HIS A 108 13.22 -4.59 5.49
N ALA A 109 13.70 -3.39 5.12
CA ALA A 109 15.04 -3.19 4.58
C ALA A 109 15.46 -1.71 4.69
N GLY A 110 16.75 -1.45 4.60
CA GLY A 110 17.33 -0.11 4.67
C GLY A 110 18.39 -0.01 5.77
N GLY A 111 18.82 1.22 6.05
CA GLY A 111 19.68 1.55 7.18
C GLY A 111 19.05 2.61 8.07
N ASP A 112 19.70 2.96 9.17
CA ASP A 112 19.15 3.84 10.24
C ASP A 112 18.98 5.32 9.82
N ALA A 113 19.20 5.64 8.55
CA ALA A 113 19.18 6.99 8.02
C ALA A 113 17.74 7.47 7.72
N GLY A 114 16.97 7.75 8.77
CA GLY A 114 15.77 8.61 8.73
C GLY A 114 14.40 7.90 8.67
N LEU A 115 13.36 8.69 8.95
CA LEU A 115 11.95 8.28 8.95
C LEU A 115 11.40 8.18 7.51
N PHE A 116 11.95 7.22 6.77
CA PHE A 116 11.66 6.97 5.37
C PHE A 116 11.27 5.52 5.14
N SER A 117 10.32 5.31 4.24
CA SER A 117 9.98 4.02 3.64
C SER A 117 9.94 4.18 2.12
N ALA A 118 9.80 3.08 1.39
CA ALA A 118 9.61 3.13 -0.06
C ALA A 118 8.42 2.28 -0.49
N ILE A 119 7.75 2.72 -1.55
CA ILE A 119 6.74 1.96 -2.27
C ILE A 119 7.31 1.62 -3.64
N ILE A 120 7.27 0.35 -3.99
CA ILE A 120 7.45 -0.12 -5.36
C ILE A 120 6.05 -0.47 -5.88
N GLY A 121 5.55 0.35 -6.78
CA GLY A 121 4.30 0.05 -7.50
C GLY A 121 4.51 -1.17 -8.39
N GLY A 122 3.60 -2.13 -8.29
CA GLY A 122 3.75 -3.43 -8.92
C GLY A 122 3.19 -3.52 -10.34
N TRP A 123 2.86 -4.75 -10.72
CA TRP A 123 2.41 -5.22 -12.02
C TRP A 123 1.05 -5.93 -11.86
N ALA A 124 0.39 -6.29 -12.97
CA ALA A 124 -0.80 -7.14 -12.92
C ALA A 124 -0.40 -8.53 -12.39
N ASN A 125 -1.25 -9.19 -11.60
CA ASN A 125 -0.93 -10.48 -10.99
C ASN A 125 -2.05 -11.53 -11.25
N GLY A 126 -1.80 -12.80 -10.99
CA GLY A 126 -2.63 -13.95 -11.29
C GLY A 126 -2.44 -14.42 -12.73
N SER A 127 -3.50 -14.98 -13.32
CA SER A 127 -3.51 -15.43 -14.71
C SER A 127 -3.20 -14.34 -15.74
N LEU A 128 -3.31 -13.06 -15.34
CA LEU A 128 -3.02 -11.89 -16.16
C LEU A 128 -1.58 -11.37 -15.99
N GLY A 129 -0.77 -11.94 -15.09
CA GLY A 129 0.60 -11.49 -14.86
C GLY A 129 1.48 -12.45 -14.05
N SER A 130 2.17 -11.96 -13.02
CA SER A 130 3.18 -12.75 -12.29
C SER A 130 3.12 -12.55 -10.78
N ASP A 131 3.40 -13.62 -10.03
CA ASP A 131 3.50 -13.56 -8.58
C ASP A 131 4.95 -13.30 -8.13
N PRO A 132 5.18 -12.34 -7.21
CA PRO A 132 6.49 -12.16 -6.59
C PRO A 132 6.85 -13.37 -5.72
N VAL A 133 8.06 -13.88 -5.89
CA VAL A 133 8.63 -14.95 -5.06
C VAL A 133 9.86 -14.45 -4.32
N THR A 134 10.09 -14.98 -3.12
CA THR A 134 11.32 -14.76 -2.36
C THR A 134 12.21 -15.98 -2.44
N LYS A 135 13.47 -15.79 -2.81
CA LYS A 135 14.50 -16.83 -2.81
C LYS A 135 15.68 -16.34 -1.99
N LEU A 136 16.16 -17.15 -1.06
CA LEU A 136 17.41 -16.90 -0.38
C LEU A 136 18.54 -16.93 -1.41
N VAL A 137 19.31 -15.85 -1.50
CA VAL A 137 20.52 -15.79 -2.32
C VAL A 137 21.70 -15.96 -1.37
N THR A 138 22.46 -17.03 -1.57
CA THR A 138 23.71 -17.30 -0.85
C THR A 138 24.88 -16.96 -1.75
N ALA A 139 25.95 -16.40 -1.17
CA ALA A 139 27.21 -16.18 -1.87
C ALA A 139 27.95 -17.50 -2.14
#